data_AF-A0A933E6K4-F1
#
_entry.id   AF-A0A933E6K4-F1
#
_cell.length_a   1.000
_cell.length_b   1.000
_cell.length_c   1.000
_cell.angle_alpha   90.00
_cell.angle_beta   90.00
_cell.angle_gamma   90.00
#
_symmetry.space_group_name_H-M   'P 1'
#
loop_
_entity.id
_entity.type
_entity.pdbx_description
1 polymer ?
#
loop_
_entity_poly.entity_id
_entity_poly.type
_entity_poly.pdbx_seq_one_letter_code
_entity_poly.pdbx_strand_id
1 'polypeptide(L)'
;MLHDPKLTEEVREGWGIRNVFRLKTFLSAEYRGFPEDDYSITKAYLTVAPSDRKFYEFGASVFGIDEDSRLVTDRRRAAIARNDDDPEVRLDAFIGRRWYDGQFQTRIGALEGKFGGVLTFEPSWTRREGSWLEGGRLRLALRDDYDDTRIREDVHTLLGRAELEFDLRLHSAWPALRVMAIEDNILDDAEIAYGVAFTFEDKDLKYLVGMLGIGG
;
A
#
# COMPACT_ATOMS: atom_id res chain seq x y z
N MET A 1 -14.02 -16.75 -2.03
CA MET A 1 -14.53 -17.00 -0.67
C MET A 1 -14.24 -18.48 -0.41
N LEU A 2 -13.29 -18.78 0.46
CA LEU A 2 -12.94 -20.17 0.76
C LEU A 2 -13.75 -20.59 1.98
N HIS A 3 -14.68 -21.51 1.77
CA HIS A 3 -15.44 -22.15 2.85
C HIS A 3 -14.48 -23.10 3.58
N ASP A 4 -14.32 -22.94 4.88
CA ASP A 4 -13.55 -23.88 5.72
C ASP A 4 -14.54 -24.78 6.48
N PRO A 5 -14.75 -26.03 6.04
CA PRO A 5 -15.73 -26.91 6.66
C PRO A 5 -15.36 -27.26 8.11
N LYS A 6 -14.07 -27.35 8.44
CA LYS A 6 -13.62 -27.75 9.78
C LYS A 6 -13.86 -26.63 10.80
N LEU A 7 -13.53 -25.40 10.44
CA LEU A 7 -13.81 -24.21 11.26
C LEU A 7 -15.32 -23.96 11.41
N THR A 8 -16.10 -24.35 10.41
CA THR A 8 -17.57 -24.21 10.45
C THR A 8 -18.22 -25.22 11.41
N GLU A 9 -17.68 -26.43 11.55
CA GLU A 9 -18.15 -27.43 12.53
C GLU A 9 -17.84 -27.01 13.97
N GLU A 10 -16.63 -26.55 14.26
CA GLU A 10 -16.22 -26.13 15.62
C GLU A 10 -17.00 -24.91 16.14
N VAL A 11 -17.35 -23.96 15.26
CA VAL A 11 -18.08 -22.73 15.65
C VAL A 11 -19.60 -22.96 15.71
N ARG A 12 -20.13 -23.94 14.96
CA ARG A 12 -21.57 -24.25 14.91
C ARG A 12 -22.13 -24.78 16.23
N GLU A 13 -21.34 -25.53 17.00
CA GLU A 13 -21.84 -26.23 18.19
C GLU A 13 -22.12 -25.32 19.40
N GLY A 14 -21.78 -24.03 19.35
CA GLY A 14 -22.03 -23.10 20.48
C GLY A 14 -22.76 -21.79 20.17
N TRP A 15 -22.77 -21.32 18.91
CA TRP A 15 -23.02 -19.90 18.64
C TRP A 15 -24.08 -19.59 17.55
N GLY A 16 -24.70 -20.60 16.93
CA GLY A 16 -25.73 -20.39 15.91
C GLY A 16 -25.23 -19.73 14.60
N ILE A 17 -23.92 -19.66 14.40
CA ILE A 17 -23.28 -19.06 13.24
C ILE A 17 -23.45 -19.98 12.03
N ARG A 18 -24.10 -19.46 10.97
CA ARG A 18 -24.46 -20.26 9.78
C ARG A 18 -23.34 -20.41 8.76
N ASN A 19 -22.42 -19.45 8.69
CA ASN A 19 -21.30 -19.46 7.74
C ASN A 19 -20.05 -18.86 8.41
N VAL A 20 -18.93 -19.57 8.33
CA VAL A 20 -17.60 -19.05 8.68
C VAL A 20 -16.84 -18.82 7.39
N PHE A 21 -16.33 -17.61 7.19
CA PHE A 21 -15.55 -17.26 6.02
C PHE A 21 -14.14 -16.90 6.46
N ARG A 22 -13.14 -17.52 5.82
CA ARG A 22 -11.76 -17.11 5.99
C ARG A 22 -11.46 -15.91 5.09
N LEU A 23 -11.08 -14.81 5.72
CA LEU A 23 -10.58 -13.60 5.05
C LEU A 23 -9.07 -13.72 4.89
N LYS A 24 -8.56 -13.51 3.67
CA LYS A 24 -7.12 -13.35 3.48
C LYS A 24 -6.74 -11.95 3.95
N THR A 25 -5.79 -11.85 4.87
CA THR A 25 -5.29 -10.58 5.37
C THR A 25 -3.81 -10.45 5.11
N PHE A 26 -3.36 -9.25 4.78
CA PHE A 26 -1.95 -8.93 4.59
C PHE A 26 -1.60 -7.70 5.40
N LEU A 27 -0.47 -7.77 6.10
CA LEU A 27 0.15 -6.61 6.73
C LEU A 27 1.37 -6.23 5.91
N SER A 28 1.41 -4.99 5.43
CA SER A 28 2.53 -4.48 4.66
C SER A 28 3.15 -3.28 5.34
N ALA A 29 4.46 -3.21 5.31
CA ALA A 29 5.23 -2.03 5.70
C ALA A 29 6.14 -1.64 4.54
N GLU A 30 6.24 -0.36 4.24
CA GLU A 30 6.91 0.16 3.06
C GLU A 30 7.69 1.42 3.41
N TYR A 31 8.86 1.58 2.82
CA TYR A 31 9.69 2.78 2.87
C TYR A 31 10.01 3.24 1.46
N ARG A 32 9.92 4.54 1.22
CA ARG A 32 10.28 5.21 -0.04
C ARG A 32 11.19 6.40 0.27
N GLY A 33 12.26 6.56 -0.49
CA GLY A 33 13.16 7.71 -0.41
C GLY A 33 13.16 8.50 -1.73
N PHE A 34 13.06 9.81 -1.61
CA PHE A 34 13.01 10.80 -2.69
C PHE A 34 14.19 11.77 -2.50
N PRO A 35 15.33 11.47 -3.12
CA PRO A 35 16.59 12.14 -2.82
C PRO A 35 16.74 13.52 -3.47
N GLU A 36 16.01 13.85 -4.53
CA GLU A 36 16.09 15.17 -5.17
C GLU A 36 15.27 16.21 -4.39
N ASP A 37 14.20 15.74 -3.76
CA ASP A 37 13.33 16.55 -2.90
C ASP A 37 13.59 16.37 -1.40
N ASP A 38 14.62 15.60 -1.02
CA ASP A 38 15.04 15.38 0.37
C ASP A 38 13.89 14.98 1.31
N TYR A 39 13.06 14.04 0.87
CA TYR A 39 12.00 13.50 1.72
C TYR A 39 11.87 11.98 1.61
N SER A 40 11.15 11.42 2.57
CA SER A 40 10.86 10.00 2.65
C SER A 40 9.41 9.77 3.06
N ILE A 41 8.87 8.63 2.65
CA ILE A 41 7.55 8.18 3.09
C ILE A 41 7.67 6.79 3.66
N THR A 42 7.23 6.62 4.90
CA THR A 42 7.05 5.31 5.53
C THR A 42 5.57 5.00 5.61
N LYS A 43 5.19 3.80 5.18
CA LYS A 43 3.78 3.41 5.03
C LYS A 43 3.53 2.10 5.74
N ALA A 44 2.35 1.98 6.34
CA ALA A 44 1.87 0.72 6.90
C ALA A 44 0.43 0.48 6.44
N TYR A 45 0.17 -0.72 5.93
CA TYR A 45 -1.12 -1.10 5.35
C TYR A 45 -1.62 -2.42 5.89
N LEU A 46 -2.91 -2.47 6.19
CA LEU A 46 -3.69 -3.68 6.35
C LEU A 46 -4.54 -3.88 5.10
N THR A 47 -4.30 -4.97 4.38
CA THR A 47 -5.15 -5.41 3.28
C THR A 47 -6.05 -6.54 3.71
N VAL A 48 -7.35 -6.42 3.44
CA VAL A 48 -8.35 -7.46 3.64
C VAL A 48 -8.93 -7.87 2.30
N ALA A 49 -8.75 -9.13 1.91
CA ALA A 49 -9.23 -9.69 0.66
C ALA A 49 -10.36 -10.70 0.93
N PRO A 50 -11.64 -10.27 0.91
CA PRO A 50 -12.79 -11.18 1.08
C PRO A 50 -12.94 -12.19 -0.08
N SER A 51 -12.30 -11.91 -1.21
CA SER A 51 -12.27 -12.80 -2.37
C SER A 51 -10.98 -12.56 -3.15
N ASP A 52 -10.63 -13.46 -4.06
CA ASP A 52 -9.46 -13.25 -4.92
C ASP A 52 -9.63 -12.04 -5.85
N ARG A 53 -10.88 -11.63 -6.12
CA ARG A 53 -11.22 -10.51 -7.00
C ARG A 53 -11.37 -9.16 -6.32
N LYS A 54 -11.58 -9.08 -5.01
CA LYS A 54 -11.87 -7.83 -4.29
C LYS A 54 -10.99 -7.73 -3.05
N PHE A 55 -10.49 -6.54 -2.78
CA PHE A 55 -9.72 -6.25 -1.58
C PHE A 55 -9.99 -4.82 -1.08
N TYR A 56 -9.72 -4.61 0.19
CA TYR A 56 -9.75 -3.32 0.86
C TYR A 56 -8.40 -3.11 1.51
N GLU A 57 -7.85 -1.91 1.39
CA GLU A 57 -6.56 -1.56 1.98
C GLU A 57 -6.75 -0.33 2.85
N PHE A 58 -6.25 -0.38 4.08
CA PHE A 58 -6.31 0.70 5.04
C PHE A 58 -4.93 0.91 5.63
N GLY A 59 -4.50 2.15 5.75
CA GLY A 59 -3.15 2.41 6.22
C GLY A 59 -2.90 3.85 6.61
N ALA A 60 -1.63 4.11 6.90
CA ALA A 60 -1.13 5.45 7.14
C ALA A 60 0.21 5.62 6.44
N SER A 61 0.43 6.83 5.94
CA SER A 61 1.67 7.32 5.38
C SER A 61 2.25 8.37 6.33
N VAL A 62 3.48 8.16 6.77
CA VAL A 62 4.26 9.09 7.60
C VAL A 62 5.34 9.70 6.72
N PHE A 63 5.40 11.03 6.69
CA PHE A 63 6.36 11.79 5.89
C PHE A 63 7.53 12.22 6.78
N GLY A 64 8.73 11.78 6.41
CA GLY A 64 9.97 12.32 6.96
C GLY A 64 10.53 13.32 5.96
N ILE A 65 10.41 14.61 6.25
CA ILE A 65 10.87 15.70 5.38
C ILE A 65 12.09 16.33 6.04
N ASP A 66 13.19 16.47 5.30
CA ASP A 66 14.39 17.16 5.81
C ASP A 66 14.13 18.67 5.93
N GLU A 67 14.79 19.36 6.87
CA GLU A 67 14.63 20.81 7.09
C GLU A 67 15.02 21.63 5.84
N ASP A 68 15.98 21.11 5.09
CA ASP A 68 16.52 21.70 3.86
C ASP A 68 15.73 21.30 2.59
N SER A 69 14.72 20.43 2.74
CA SER A 69 13.90 19.99 1.61
C SER A 69 13.20 21.16 0.93
N ARG A 70 13.16 21.11 -0.40
CA ARG A 70 12.43 22.06 -1.26
C ARG A 70 10.92 22.09 -0.98
N LEU A 71 10.43 21.05 -0.32
CA LEU A 71 9.03 20.84 0.02
C LEU A 71 8.62 21.49 1.35
N VAL A 72 9.59 21.97 2.13
CA VAL A 72 9.33 22.63 3.40
C VAL A 72 8.92 24.08 3.15
N THR A 73 7.67 24.39 3.46
CA THR A 73 7.20 25.78 3.50
C THR A 73 7.90 26.57 4.60
N ASP A 74 8.03 27.89 4.44
CA ASP A 74 8.62 28.76 5.46
C ASP A 74 7.92 28.63 6.84
N ARG A 75 6.62 28.32 6.83
CA ARG A 75 5.84 28.06 8.05
C ARG A 75 6.29 26.79 8.77
N ARG A 76 6.59 25.72 8.02
CA ARG A 76 7.08 24.46 8.57
C ARG A 76 8.55 24.56 8.99
N ARG A 77 9.38 25.26 8.20
CA ARG A 77 10.76 25.59 8.61
C ARG A 77 10.79 26.34 9.94
N ALA A 78 9.84 27.26 10.15
CA ALA A 78 9.70 27.97 11.42
C ALA A 78 9.14 27.12 12.57
N ALA A 79 8.45 26.00 12.31
CA ALA A 79 7.98 25.05 13.32
C ALA A 79 9.08 24.06 13.71
N ILE A 80 9.81 23.54 12.72
CA ILE A 80 11.03 22.74 12.87
C ILE A 80 12.07 23.50 13.71
N ALA A 81 12.36 24.76 13.35
CA ALA A 81 13.30 25.59 14.10
C ALA A 81 12.87 25.87 15.57
N ARG A 82 11.59 25.65 15.89
CA ARG A 82 11.03 25.75 17.25
C ARG A 82 10.93 24.41 17.98
N ASN A 83 11.37 23.31 17.35
CA ASN A 83 11.24 21.95 17.86
C ASN A 83 9.78 21.50 18.05
N ASP A 84 8.86 22.10 17.29
CA ASP A 84 7.41 21.81 17.27
C ASP A 84 7.02 20.96 16.04
N ASP A 85 7.95 20.23 15.41
CA ASP A 85 7.67 19.44 14.20
C ASP A 85 7.06 18.08 14.56
N ASP A 86 5.74 18.04 14.60
CA ASP A 86 5.01 16.78 14.61
C ASP A 86 5.17 16.07 13.25
N PRO A 87 5.40 14.75 13.24
CA PRO A 87 5.49 14.00 12.01
C PRO A 87 4.19 14.15 11.22
N GLU A 88 4.30 14.46 9.93
CA GLU A 88 3.10 14.54 9.10
C GLU A 88 2.61 13.13 8.81
N VAL A 89 1.37 12.85 9.24
CA VAL A 89 0.72 11.56 9.05
C VAL A 89 -0.54 11.76 8.22
N ARG A 90 -0.69 10.95 7.17
CA ARG A 90 -1.87 10.93 6.32
C ARG A 90 -2.48 9.54 6.31
N LEU A 91 -3.80 9.49 6.32
CA LEU A 91 -4.54 8.22 6.27
C LEU A 91 -4.76 7.81 4.82
N ASP A 92 -4.63 6.51 4.59
CA ASP A 92 -4.81 5.87 3.29
C ASP A 92 -5.95 4.87 3.38
N ALA A 93 -6.79 4.85 2.35
CA ALA A 93 -7.90 3.92 2.27
C ALA A 93 -8.25 3.64 0.82
N PHE A 94 -8.29 2.37 0.43
CA PHE A 94 -8.59 1.96 -0.93
C PHE A 94 -9.60 0.84 -1.02
N ILE A 95 -10.37 0.90 -2.10
CA ILE A 95 -11.17 -0.23 -2.59
C ILE A 95 -10.52 -0.73 -3.86
N GLY A 96 -10.19 -2.02 -3.87
CA GLY A 96 -9.43 -2.68 -4.91
C GLY A 96 -10.19 -3.81 -5.60
N ARG A 97 -9.91 -4.00 -6.88
CA ARG A 97 -10.43 -5.10 -7.69
C ARG A 97 -9.34 -5.70 -8.56
N ARG A 98 -9.33 -7.03 -8.65
CA ARG A 98 -8.46 -7.82 -9.52
C ARG A 98 -9.22 -8.37 -10.71
N TRP A 99 -8.55 -8.39 -11.85
CA TRP A 99 -9.08 -8.79 -13.16
C TRP A 99 -8.06 -9.68 -13.86
N TYR A 100 -8.50 -10.43 -14.88
CA TYR A 100 -7.65 -11.32 -15.68
C TYR A 100 -6.75 -12.22 -14.81
N ASP A 101 -7.38 -13.03 -13.96
CA ASP A 101 -6.71 -13.96 -13.04
C ASP A 101 -5.67 -13.31 -12.11
N GLY A 102 -5.85 -12.02 -11.81
CA GLY A 102 -4.99 -11.26 -10.91
C GLY A 102 -3.85 -10.51 -11.60
N GLN A 103 -3.73 -10.61 -12.93
CA GLN A 103 -2.72 -9.87 -13.68
C GLN A 103 -2.97 -8.36 -13.67
N PHE A 104 -4.22 -7.93 -13.56
CA PHE A 104 -4.55 -6.52 -13.46
C PHE A 104 -5.23 -6.23 -12.14
N GLN A 105 -4.78 -5.18 -11.47
CA GLN A 105 -5.37 -4.71 -10.22
C GLN A 105 -5.66 -3.22 -10.36
N THR A 106 -6.87 -2.83 -9.99
CA THR A 106 -7.30 -1.44 -9.94
C THR A 106 -7.66 -1.12 -8.51
N ARG A 107 -7.16 -0.01 -7.95
CA ARG A 107 -7.64 0.52 -6.68
C ARG A 107 -7.95 2.00 -6.80
N ILE A 108 -8.98 2.43 -6.09
CA ILE A 108 -9.41 3.83 -6.00
C ILE A 108 -9.63 4.19 -4.54
N GLY A 109 -9.33 5.43 -4.15
CA GLY A 109 -9.47 5.88 -2.78
C GLY A 109 -8.47 6.98 -2.42
N ALA A 110 -8.03 7.00 -1.17
CA ALA A 110 -7.05 7.95 -0.65
C ALA A 110 -5.64 7.36 -0.68
N LEU A 111 -4.77 7.94 -1.49
CA LEU A 111 -3.33 7.71 -1.56
C LEU A 111 -2.61 8.89 -0.93
N GLU A 112 -1.87 8.64 0.15
CA GLU A 112 -1.12 9.66 0.86
C GLU A 112 -2.04 10.85 1.23
N GLY A 113 -3.22 10.52 1.77
CA GLY A 113 -4.29 11.46 2.12
C GLY A 113 -5.01 12.13 0.95
N LYS A 114 -4.61 11.90 -0.29
CA LYS A 114 -5.19 12.51 -1.50
C LYS A 114 -6.03 11.53 -2.29
N PHE A 115 -7.15 11.98 -2.84
CA PHE A 115 -7.96 11.11 -3.68
C PHE A 115 -7.22 10.72 -4.96
N GLY A 116 -7.31 9.45 -5.37
CA GLY A 116 -6.60 8.96 -6.53
C GLY A 116 -6.98 7.54 -6.92
N GLY A 117 -6.29 7.06 -7.95
CA GLY A 117 -6.41 5.73 -8.50
C GLY A 117 -5.05 5.12 -8.81
N VAL A 118 -4.97 3.80 -8.69
CA VAL A 118 -3.78 3.05 -9.04
C VAL A 118 -4.17 1.87 -9.92
N LEU A 119 -3.44 1.70 -11.01
CA LEU A 119 -3.45 0.52 -11.86
C LEU A 119 -2.16 -0.26 -11.64
N THR A 120 -2.26 -1.55 -11.41
CA THR A 120 -1.12 -2.45 -11.33
C THR A 120 -1.27 -3.55 -12.36
N PHE A 121 -0.21 -3.78 -13.11
CA PHE A 121 -0.06 -4.89 -14.03
C PHE A 121 1.03 -5.84 -13.52
N GLU A 122 0.65 -7.09 -13.27
CA GLU A 122 1.51 -8.16 -12.78
C GLU A 122 1.50 -9.31 -13.81
N PRO A 123 2.45 -9.31 -14.75
CA PRO A 123 2.51 -10.35 -15.77
C PRO A 123 2.69 -11.75 -15.16
N SER A 124 1.90 -12.73 -15.61
CA SER A 124 1.99 -14.11 -15.05
C SER A 124 3.34 -14.79 -15.28
N TRP A 125 4.11 -14.37 -16.28
CA TRP A 125 5.42 -14.93 -16.59
C TRP A 125 6.52 -14.50 -15.62
N THR A 126 6.29 -13.47 -14.79
CA THR A 126 7.22 -13.07 -13.72
C THR A 126 7.08 -13.93 -12.47
N ARG A 127 5.97 -14.67 -12.32
CA ARG A 127 5.76 -15.61 -11.22
C ARG A 127 6.49 -16.93 -11.48
N ARG A 128 7.70 -17.05 -10.93
CA ARG A 128 8.49 -18.29 -10.97
C ARG A 128 8.62 -18.87 -9.57
N GLU A 129 7.81 -19.89 -9.29
CA GLU A 129 7.95 -20.67 -8.06
C GLU A 129 9.35 -21.29 -7.98
N GLY A 130 10.03 -21.12 -6.84
CA GLY A 130 11.37 -21.63 -6.60
C GLY A 130 12.52 -20.76 -7.13
N SER A 131 12.24 -19.58 -7.67
CA SER A 131 13.25 -18.56 -7.95
C SER A 131 13.34 -17.55 -6.80
N TRP A 132 14.51 -16.92 -6.62
CA TRP A 132 14.67 -15.81 -5.69
C TRP A 132 13.92 -14.55 -6.15
N LEU A 133 13.57 -14.47 -7.44
CA LEU A 133 12.67 -13.48 -8.02
C LEU A 133 11.29 -14.12 -8.24
N GLU A 134 10.33 -13.79 -7.38
CA GLU A 134 8.99 -14.40 -7.38
C GLU A 134 7.98 -13.61 -8.19
N GLY A 135 8.26 -12.37 -8.55
CA GLY A 135 7.31 -11.53 -9.24
C GLY A 135 7.90 -10.20 -9.68
N GLY A 136 7.29 -9.63 -10.71
CA GLY A 136 7.57 -8.30 -11.20
C GLY A 136 6.26 -7.66 -11.62
N ARG A 137 6.08 -6.38 -11.28
CA ARG A 137 4.86 -5.62 -11.57
C ARG A 137 5.18 -4.18 -11.95
N LEU A 138 4.34 -3.63 -12.82
CA LEU A 138 4.31 -2.22 -13.16
C LEU A 138 3.07 -1.62 -12.48
N ARG A 139 3.26 -0.50 -11.79
CA ARG A 139 2.19 0.24 -11.13
C ARG A 139 2.18 1.66 -11.63
N LEU A 140 1.00 2.16 -11.98
CA LEU A 140 0.75 3.53 -12.36
C LEU A 140 -0.25 4.11 -11.36
N ALA A 141 0.12 5.18 -10.69
CA ALA A 141 -0.74 5.91 -9.78
C ALA A 141 -1.01 7.31 -10.33
N LEU A 142 -2.26 7.74 -10.20
CA LEU A 142 -2.69 9.11 -10.41
C LEU A 142 -3.38 9.56 -9.13
N ARG A 143 -3.00 10.71 -8.60
CA ARG A 143 -3.70 11.31 -7.47
C ARG A 143 -3.93 12.78 -7.72
N ASP A 144 -4.97 13.27 -7.08
CA ASP A 144 -5.20 14.69 -6.96
C ASP A 144 -4.08 15.32 -6.12
N ASP A 145 -3.73 16.56 -6.47
CA ASP A 145 -2.83 17.38 -5.68
C ASP A 145 -3.59 18.46 -4.87
N TYR A 146 -4.90 18.62 -5.11
CA TYR A 146 -5.71 19.67 -4.48
C TYR A 146 -5.70 19.55 -2.94
N ASP A 147 -4.99 20.45 -2.23
CA ASP A 147 -5.36 20.99 -0.89
C ASP A 147 -4.47 22.19 -0.47
N ASP A 148 -5.06 23.10 0.32
CA ASP A 148 -4.63 24.45 0.73
C ASP A 148 -3.45 24.52 1.73
N THR A 149 -2.71 23.42 1.94
CA THR A 149 -1.56 23.33 2.85
C THR A 149 -0.35 22.74 2.12
N ARG A 150 0.11 23.50 1.13
CA ARG A 150 1.07 23.11 0.09
C ARG A 150 2.36 22.50 0.67
N ILE A 151 2.69 21.29 0.25
CA ILE A 151 4.05 20.71 0.28
C ILE A 151 4.75 20.94 -1.07
N ARG A 152 3.97 21.09 -2.14
CA ARG A 152 4.39 21.64 -3.44
C ARG A 152 3.42 22.76 -3.79
N GLU A 153 3.91 23.99 -3.90
CA GLU A 153 3.04 25.17 -4.11
C GLU A 153 2.61 25.35 -5.58
N ASP A 154 3.31 24.71 -6.53
CA ASP A 154 3.26 25.07 -7.95
C ASP A 154 2.64 24.02 -8.89
N VAL A 155 2.21 22.86 -8.38
CA VAL A 155 1.61 21.82 -9.24
C VAL A 155 0.08 21.95 -9.22
N HIS A 156 -0.48 22.62 -10.23
CA HIS A 156 -1.94 22.79 -10.40
C HIS A 156 -2.61 21.59 -11.11
N THR A 157 -1.96 20.43 -11.15
CA THR A 157 -2.34 19.29 -11.99
C THR A 157 -2.31 17.97 -11.20
N LEU A 158 -2.89 16.93 -11.80
CA LEU A 158 -2.81 15.57 -11.28
C LEU A 158 -1.34 15.16 -11.13
N LEU A 159 -0.99 14.58 -9.98
CA LEU A 159 0.33 13.95 -9.80
C LEU A 159 0.29 12.52 -10.34
N GLY A 160 1.17 12.23 -11.29
CA GLY A 160 1.37 10.90 -11.83
C GLY A 160 2.63 10.23 -11.31
N ARG A 161 2.56 8.94 -11.01
CA ARG A 161 3.68 8.13 -10.55
C ARG A 161 3.72 6.80 -11.27
N ALA A 162 4.89 6.41 -11.76
CA ALA A 162 5.17 5.08 -12.29
C ALA A 162 6.10 4.32 -11.34
N GLU A 163 5.79 3.07 -11.04
CA GLU A 163 6.58 2.23 -10.13
C GLU A 163 6.85 0.88 -10.79
N LEU A 164 8.12 0.50 -10.85
CA LEU A 164 8.56 -0.85 -11.16
C LEU A 164 8.87 -1.56 -9.85
N GLU A 165 8.11 -2.61 -9.54
CA GLU A 165 8.29 -3.37 -8.31
C GLU A 165 8.69 -4.81 -8.60
N PHE A 166 9.64 -5.34 -7.82
CA PHE A 166 10.09 -6.72 -7.91
C PHE A 166 9.98 -7.40 -6.55
N ASP A 167 9.31 -8.55 -6.50
CA ASP A 167 9.19 -9.35 -5.30
C ASP A 167 10.32 -10.37 -5.24
N LEU A 168 11.06 -10.31 -4.15
CA LEU A 168 12.20 -11.15 -3.85
C LEU A 168 11.85 -12.05 -2.66
N ARG A 169 12.08 -13.35 -2.81
CA ARG A 169 11.97 -14.30 -1.70
C ARG A 169 13.29 -14.97 -1.44
N LEU A 170 13.93 -14.50 -0.38
CA LEU A 170 15.23 -15.02 0.06
C LEU A 170 15.09 -16.37 0.77
N HIS A 171 13.98 -16.57 1.49
CA HIS A 171 13.67 -17.84 2.15
C HIS A 171 12.15 -18.01 2.26
N SER A 172 11.67 -19.25 2.21
CA SER A 172 10.24 -19.61 2.35
C SER A 172 9.57 -19.08 3.62
N ALA A 173 10.34 -18.85 4.69
CA ALA A 173 9.87 -18.42 6.01
C ALA A 173 9.97 -16.90 6.22
N TRP A 174 10.47 -16.15 5.24
CA TRP A 174 10.59 -14.70 5.32
C TRP A 174 9.41 -14.03 4.63
N PRO A 175 8.99 -12.84 5.10
CA PRO A 175 8.04 -12.01 4.37
C PRO A 175 8.58 -11.72 2.97
N ALA A 176 7.67 -11.54 2.01
CA ALA A 176 8.06 -11.12 0.68
C ALA A 176 8.72 -9.73 0.78
N LEU A 177 9.99 -9.65 0.40
CA LEU A 177 10.70 -8.38 0.24
C LEU A 177 10.37 -7.87 -1.15
N ARG A 178 9.99 -6.61 -1.26
CA ARG A 178 9.77 -5.94 -2.52
C ARG A 178 10.75 -4.79 -2.64
N VAL A 179 11.39 -4.69 -3.80
CA VAL A 179 12.22 -3.54 -4.16
C VAL A 179 11.53 -2.74 -5.27
N MET A 180 11.67 -1.43 -5.22
CA MET A 180 10.93 -0.51 -6.07
C MET A 180 11.84 0.53 -6.68
N ALA A 181 11.69 0.76 -7.98
CA ALA A 181 12.17 1.95 -8.68
C ALA A 181 10.94 2.78 -9.04
N ILE A 182 10.97 4.06 -8.72
CA ILE A 182 9.82 4.95 -8.80
C ILE A 182 10.22 6.15 -9.64
N GLU A 183 9.38 6.51 -10.59
CA GLU A 183 9.41 7.80 -11.25
C GLU A 183 8.18 8.57 -10.74
N ASP A 184 8.41 9.57 -9.90
CA ASP A 184 7.36 10.37 -9.29
C ASP A 184 7.14 11.67 -10.06
N ASN A 185 5.92 12.18 -10.03
CA ASN A 185 5.51 13.39 -10.74
C ASN A 185 5.86 13.40 -12.25
N ILE A 186 5.62 12.28 -12.93
CA ILE A 186 5.92 12.05 -14.36
C ILE A 186 5.23 13.03 -15.34
N LEU A 187 4.35 13.89 -14.83
CA LEU A 187 3.55 14.82 -15.64
C LEU A 187 4.12 16.24 -15.65
N ASP A 188 5.08 16.56 -14.78
CA ASP A 188 5.62 17.92 -14.65
C ASP A 188 7.13 17.92 -14.37
N ASP A 189 7.53 17.50 -13.16
CA ASP A 189 8.93 17.47 -12.70
C ASP A 189 9.26 16.07 -12.18
N ALA A 190 9.79 15.23 -13.06
CA ALA A 190 9.98 13.81 -12.79
C ALA A 190 11.20 13.57 -11.90
N GLU A 191 11.00 12.90 -10.77
CA GLU A 191 12.05 12.51 -9.84
C GLU A 191 12.20 10.98 -9.80
N ILE A 192 13.44 10.48 -9.75
CA ILE A 192 13.71 9.07 -9.51
C ILE A 192 13.82 8.80 -8.01
N ALA A 193 12.91 7.97 -7.51
CA ALA A 193 12.88 7.50 -6.15
C ALA A 193 13.08 5.98 -6.06
N TYR A 194 13.38 5.51 -4.85
CA TYR A 194 13.56 4.09 -4.56
C TYR A 194 12.72 3.68 -3.36
N GLY A 195 12.44 2.38 -3.24
CA GLY A 195 11.72 1.89 -2.08
C GLY A 195 11.91 0.42 -1.80
N VAL A 196 11.56 0.06 -0.57
CA VAL A 196 11.51 -1.33 -0.11
C VAL A 196 10.22 -1.56 0.64
N ALA A 197 9.63 -2.75 0.49
CA ALA A 197 8.45 -3.13 1.25
C ALA A 197 8.52 -4.58 1.72
N PHE A 198 7.88 -4.84 2.84
CA PHE A 198 7.69 -6.18 3.40
C PHE A 198 6.21 -6.45 3.47
N THR A 199 5.79 -7.64 3.04
CA THR A 199 4.40 -8.08 3.16
C THR A 199 4.32 -9.42 3.89
N PHE A 200 3.50 -9.46 4.93
CA PHE A 200 3.19 -10.64 5.73
C PHE A 200 1.77 -11.10 5.38
N GLU A 201 1.60 -12.38 5.06
CA GLU A 201 0.29 -12.97 4.79
C GLU A 201 -0.30 -13.60 6.06
N ASP A 202 -1.61 -13.81 6.11
CA ASP A 202 -2.34 -14.43 7.24
C ASP A 202 -1.72 -15.77 7.70
N LYS A 203 -1.16 -16.56 6.78
CA LYS A 203 -0.46 -17.82 7.10
C LYS A 203 0.85 -17.60 7.88
N ASP A 204 1.50 -16.45 7.70
CA ASP A 204 2.71 -16.05 8.40
C ASP A 204 2.37 -15.37 9.73
N LEU A 205 1.18 -14.76 9.81
CA LEU A 205 0.62 -14.10 10.98
C LEU A 205 -0.18 -15.12 11.80
N LYS A 206 0.48 -15.82 12.74
CA LYS A 206 -0.07 -17.00 13.43
C LYS A 206 -1.53 -16.90 13.92
N TYR A 207 -2.11 -15.72 14.20
CA TYR A 207 -3.54 -15.56 14.48
C TYR A 207 -4.06 -14.17 14.08
N LEU A 208 -4.83 -14.07 12.97
CA LEU A 208 -5.76 -12.96 12.74
C LEU A 208 -7.09 -13.51 12.19
N VAL A 209 -8.06 -13.74 13.07
CA VAL A 209 -9.40 -14.20 12.69
C VAL A 209 -10.33 -12.99 12.63
N GLY A 210 -10.68 -12.53 11.42
CA GLY A 210 -11.69 -11.50 11.22
C GLY A 210 -13.08 -12.11 11.14
N MET A 211 -13.93 -11.87 12.15
CA MET A 211 -15.34 -12.27 12.13
C MET A 211 -16.20 -11.15 11.54
N LEU A 212 -16.81 -11.39 10.38
CA LEU A 212 -17.86 -10.52 9.83
C LEU A 212 -19.24 -11.15 10.11
N GLY A 213 -19.95 -10.61 11.09
CA GLY A 213 -21.35 -10.95 11.34
C GLY A 213 -22.27 -10.17 10.40
N ILE A 214 -22.98 -10.86 9.51
CA ILE A 214 -24.11 -10.27 8.80
C ILE A 214 -25.33 -10.49 9.70
N GLY A 215 -25.68 -9.48 10.49
CA GLY A 215 -26.95 -9.43 11.21
C GLY A 215 -28.09 -9.24 10.21
N GLY A 216 -29.03 -10.19 10.19
CA GLY A 216 -30.34 -10.03 9.56
C GLY A 216 -31.37 -9.59 10.58
#